data_AF-A0A6B0ZIH7-F1
#
_entry.id   AF-A0A6B0ZIH7-F1
#
_cell.length_a   1.000
_cell.length_b   1.000
_cell.length_c   1.000
_cell.angle_alpha   90.00
_cell.angle_beta   90.00
_cell.angle_gamma   90.00
#
_symmetry.space_group_name_H-M   'P 1'
#
loop_
_entity.id
_entity.type
_entity.pdbx_description
1 polymer ?
#
loop_
_entity_poly.entity_id
_entity_poly.type
_entity_poly.pdbx_seq_one_letter_code
_entity_poly.pdbx_strand_id
1 'polypeptide(L)'
;MIDEEQPEQSQIEWLGTTAAAKRLGITTRTLYRFIDEGYIAAYRMGRVIRVKGTDVDAYIESCRIEPGTISHLYPEVAPRAPESDSGDE
;
A
#
# COMPACT_ATOMS: atom_id res chain seq x y z
N MET A 1 11.60 28.98 31.81
CA MET A 1 10.31 29.36 31.17
C MET A 1 10.70 30.31 30.05
N ILE A 2 10.78 29.89 28.79
CA ILE A 2 10.11 28.84 28.03
C ILE A 2 11.17 28.27 27.08
N ASP A 3 11.39 26.96 27.06
CA ASP A 3 12.12 26.32 25.96
C ASP A 3 11.21 26.38 24.73
N GLU A 4 11.56 27.22 23.78
CA GLU A 4 10.85 27.42 22.53
C GLU A 4 11.17 26.20 21.65
N GLU A 5 10.30 25.18 21.66
CA GLU A 5 10.33 24.05 20.73
C GLU A 5 10.25 24.61 19.30
N GLN A 6 11.42 24.77 18.69
CA GLN A 6 11.55 25.11 17.28
C GLN A 6 10.88 24.00 16.49
N PRO A 7 9.91 24.28 15.61
CA PRO A 7 9.32 23.25 14.78
C PRO A 7 10.44 22.68 13.91
N GLU A 8 10.79 21.41 14.15
CA GLU A 8 11.81 20.72 13.38
C GLU A 8 11.44 20.85 11.91
N GLN A 9 12.27 21.53 11.13
CA GLN A 9 12.08 21.64 9.70
C GLN A 9 12.03 20.21 9.16
N SER A 10 10.84 19.73 8.82
CA SER A 10 10.63 18.36 8.37
C SER A 10 11.41 18.15 7.08
N GLN A 11 12.62 17.60 7.21
CA GLN A 11 13.50 17.36 6.09
C GLN A 11 12.80 16.37 5.15
N ILE A 12 12.62 16.76 3.89
CA ILE A 12 11.96 15.90 2.90
C ILE A 12 12.82 14.65 2.66
N GLU A 13 12.28 13.49 3.00
CA GLU A 13 12.90 12.20 2.67
C GLU A 13 12.76 11.92 1.17
N TRP A 14 13.89 11.82 0.47
CA TRP A 14 13.92 11.52 -0.97
C TRP A 14 14.33 10.09 -1.26
N LEU A 15 13.41 9.30 -1.81
CA LEU A 15 13.63 7.92 -2.20
C LEU A 15 14.00 7.81 -3.68
N GLY A 16 14.93 6.91 -4.02
CA GLY A 16 15.09 6.44 -5.39
C GLY A 16 14.00 5.42 -5.76
N THR A 17 13.83 5.14 -7.04
CA THR A 17 12.77 4.23 -7.53
C THR A 17 12.87 2.82 -6.95
N THR A 18 14.07 2.26 -6.82
CA THR A 18 14.27 0.94 -6.18
C THR A 18 13.86 0.94 -4.70
N ALA A 19 14.19 2.00 -3.96
CA ALA A 19 13.85 2.11 -2.54
C ALA A 19 12.34 2.31 -2.34
N ALA A 20 11.71 3.16 -3.15
CA ALA A 20 10.26 3.37 -3.13
C ALA A 20 9.50 2.08 -3.49
N ALA A 21 9.93 1.36 -4.54
CA ALA A 21 9.31 0.09 -4.94
C ALA A 21 9.41 -0.96 -3.83
N LYS A 22 10.58 -1.05 -3.16
CA LYS A 22 10.78 -1.94 -2.01
C LYS A 22 9.87 -1.57 -0.85
N ARG A 23 9.73 -0.27 -0.54
CA ARG A 23 8.84 0.23 0.55
C ARG A 23 7.37 -0.12 0.29
N LEU A 24 6.94 -0.05 -0.97
CA LEU A 24 5.60 -0.44 -1.41
C LEU A 24 5.37 -1.95 -1.53
N GLY A 25 6.43 -2.76 -1.48
CA GLY A 25 6.33 -4.21 -1.73
C GLY A 25 6.00 -4.58 -3.18
N ILE A 26 6.37 -3.73 -4.15
CA ILE A 26 6.11 -3.94 -5.59
C ILE A 26 7.40 -3.96 -6.42
N THR A 27 7.28 -4.33 -7.70
CA THR A 27 8.40 -4.23 -8.63
C THR A 27 8.63 -2.79 -9.08
N THR A 28 9.86 -2.43 -9.46
CA THR A 28 10.17 -1.10 -10.03
C THR A 28 9.37 -0.81 -11.30
N ARG A 29 9.06 -1.84 -12.10
CA ARG A 29 8.18 -1.72 -13.27
C ARG A 29 6.77 -1.27 -12.88
N THR A 30 6.20 -1.83 -11.82
CA THR A 30 4.90 -1.41 -11.28
C THR A 30 4.97 0.01 -10.74
N LEU A 31 6.05 0.38 -10.04
CA LEU A 31 6.24 1.75 -9.58
C LEU A 31 6.28 2.74 -10.75
N TYR A 32 7.01 2.44 -11.84
CA TYR A 32 7.02 3.30 -13.01
C TYR A 32 5.63 3.46 -13.62
N ARG A 33 4.83 2.39 -13.66
CA ARG A 33 3.43 2.46 -14.09
C ARG A 33 2.62 3.40 -13.19
N PHE A 34 2.76 3.31 -11.87
CA PHE A 34 2.06 4.21 -10.95
C PHE A 34 2.48 5.67 -11.10
N ILE A 35 3.75 5.93 -11.41
CA ILE A 35 4.23 7.28 -11.70
C ILE A 35 3.63 7.80 -13.02
N ASP A 36 3.62 6.97 -14.06
CA ASP A 36 3.09 7.32 -15.39
C ASP A 36 1.57 7.56 -15.37
N GLU A 37 0.84 6.76 -14.60
CA GLU A 37 -0.61 6.90 -14.36
C GLU A 37 -0.95 8.05 -13.40
N GLY A 38 0.05 8.69 -12.78
CA GLY A 38 -0.14 9.85 -11.90
C GLY A 38 -0.56 9.51 -10.46
N TYR A 39 -0.52 8.23 -10.07
CA TYR A 39 -0.84 7.78 -8.71
C TYR A 39 0.20 8.22 -7.68
N ILE A 40 1.47 8.32 -8.08
CA ILE A 40 2.57 8.74 -7.20
C ILE A 40 3.40 9.81 -7.91
N ALA A 41 3.52 10.98 -7.30
CA ALA A 41 4.35 12.06 -7.83
C ALA A 41 5.83 11.69 -7.81
N ALA A 42 6.52 11.92 -8.93
CA ALA A 42 7.96 11.71 -9.04
C ALA A 42 8.65 12.91 -9.69
N TYR A 43 9.91 13.10 -9.30
CA TYR A 43 10.70 14.27 -9.64
C TYR A 43 11.97 13.83 -10.35
N ARG A 44 12.22 14.38 -11.54
CA ARG A 44 13.46 14.15 -12.28
C ARG A 44 14.56 15.04 -11.69
N MET A 45 15.55 14.43 -11.06
CA MET A 45 16.75 15.10 -10.56
C MET A 45 17.92 14.74 -11.46
N GLY A 46 18.10 15.52 -12.53
CA GLY A 46 19.07 15.23 -13.59
C GLY A 46 18.73 13.93 -14.32
N ARG A 47 19.55 12.88 -14.10
CA ARG A 47 19.38 11.56 -14.73
C ARG A 47 18.58 10.56 -13.88
N VAL A 48 18.30 10.89 -12.62
CA VAL A 48 17.62 9.98 -11.70
C VAL A 48 16.21 10.46 -11.39
N ILE A 49 15.32 9.51 -11.10
CA ILE A 49 13.98 9.78 -10.62
C ILE A 49 13.97 9.63 -9.10
N ARG A 50 13.39 10.62 -8.43
CA ARG A 50 13.17 10.64 -6.97
C ARG A 50 11.69 10.74 -6.65
N VAL A 51 11.31 10.14 -5.54
CA VAL A 51 9.96 10.16 -5.00
C VAL A 51 10.05 10.64 -3.56
N LYS A 52 9.10 11.44 -3.08
CA LYS A 52 9.06 11.80 -1.66
C LYS A 52 8.60 10.60 -0.84
N GLY A 53 9.26 10.34 0.30
CA GLY A 53 8.84 9.29 1.23
C GLY A 53 7.39 9.46 1.67
N THR A 54 6.99 10.70 1.94
CA THR A 54 5.62 11.07 2.34
C THR A 54 4.57 10.70 1.30
N ASP A 55 4.88 10.84 0.00
CA ASP A 55 3.93 10.52 -1.07
C ASP A 55 3.79 9.01 -1.23
N VAL A 56 4.87 8.26 -0.99
CA VAL A 56 4.84 6.79 -0.93
C VAL A 56 3.99 6.31 0.25
N ASP A 57 4.18 6.90 1.43
CA ASP A 57 3.40 6.54 2.63
C ASP A 57 1.92 6.89 2.48
N ALA A 58 1.61 8.07 1.91
CA ALA A 58 0.25 8.45 1.60
C ALA A 58 -0.41 7.48 0.61
N TYR A 59 0.33 7.00 -0.39
CA TYR A 59 -0.18 5.99 -1.31
C TYR A 59 -0.43 4.63 -0.63
N ILE A 60 0.47 4.19 0.27
CA ILE A 60 0.25 2.99 1.09
C ILE A 60 -1.06 3.12 1.87
N GLU A 61 -1.28 4.25 2.52
CA GLU A 61 -2.50 4.50 3.28
C GLU A 61 -3.75 4.50 2.40
N SER A 62 -3.67 5.07 1.20
CA SER A 62 -4.78 5.03 0.23
C SER A 62 -5.15 3.64 -0.25
N CYS A 63 -4.20 2.69 -0.19
CA CYS A 63 -4.40 1.29 -0.57
C CYS A 63 -4.92 0.43 0.60
N ARG A 64 -5.11 1.01 1.80
CA ARG A 64 -5.56 0.27 2.98
C ARG A 64 -6.95 -0.33 2.73
N ILE A 65 -7.03 -1.64 2.91
CA ILE A 65 -8.29 -2.38 2.86
C ILE A 65 -8.90 -2.34 4.27
N GLU A 66 -10.08 -1.73 4.39
CA GLU A 66 -10.80 -1.68 5.66
C GLU A 66 -11.46 -3.02 6.00
N PRO A 67 -11.53 -3.40 7.29
CA PRO A 67 -12.25 -4.60 7.71
C PRO A 67 -13.67 -4.65 7.14
N GLY A 68 -14.05 -5.80 6.58
CA GLY A 68 -15.38 -6.02 6.00
C GLY A 68 -15.51 -5.67 4.51
N THR A 69 -14.57 -4.91 3.92
CA THR A 69 -14.65 -4.53 2.49
C THR A 69 -14.40 -5.69 1.53
N ILE A 70 -13.74 -6.76 2.01
CA ILE A 70 -13.42 -7.96 1.22
C ILE A 70 -14.40 -9.12 1.44
N SER A 71 -15.54 -8.90 2.10
CA SER A 71 -16.52 -9.98 2.34
C SER A 71 -17.00 -10.65 1.05
N HIS A 72 -17.06 -9.90 -0.05
CA HIS A 72 -17.45 -10.40 -1.37
C HIS A 72 -16.42 -11.35 -2.01
N LEU A 73 -15.19 -11.43 -1.47
CA LEU A 73 -14.16 -12.36 -1.94
C LEU A 73 -14.33 -13.77 -1.36
N TYR A 74 -15.17 -13.93 -0.34
CA TYR A 74 -15.50 -15.22 0.24
C TYR A 74 -16.89 -15.66 -0.26
N PRO A 75 -17.01 -16.80 -0.97
CA PRO A 75 -18.33 -17.37 -1.23
C PRO A 75 -18.99 -17.71 0.12
N GLU A 76 -20.30 -17.48 0.24
CA GLU A 76 -21.07 -18.05 1.36
C GLU A 76 -20.82 -19.54 1.36
N VAL A 77 -20.18 -20.03 2.43
CA VAL A 77 -19.96 -21.46 2.62
C VAL A 77 -21.35 -22.08 2.71
N ALA A 78 -21.80 -22.74 1.63
CA ALA A 78 -23.05 -23.46 1.62
C ALA A 78 -23.06 -24.40 2.84
N PRO A 79 -24.11 -24.38 3.68
CA PRO A 79 -24.14 -25.25 4.85
C PRO A 79 -23.95 -26.70 4.40
N ARG A 80 -22.95 -27.38 4.97
CA ARG A 80 -22.74 -28.82 4.79
C ARG A 80 -24.06 -29.50 5.12
N ALA A 81 -24.71 -30.08 4.12
CA ALA A 81 -25.91 -30.88 4.35
C ALA A 81 -25.57 -31.98 5.38
N PRO A 82 -26.43 -32.23 6.38
CA PRO A 82 -26.18 -33.30 7.33
C PRO A 82 -26.08 -34.61 6.56
N GLU A 83 -24.93 -35.27 6.72
CA GLU A 83 -24.71 -36.62 6.21
C GLU A 83 -25.83 -37.49 6.75
N SER A 84 -26.69 -37.96 5.84
CA SER A 84 -27.69 -38.95 6.18
C SER A 84 -26.93 -40.23 6.46
N ASP A 85 -26.77 -40.54 7.74
CA ASP A 85 -26.29 -41.83 8.23
C ASP A 85 -27.33 -42.88 7.80
N SER A 86 -27.16 -43.41 6.59
CA SER A 86 -27.90 -44.57 6.10
C SER A 86 -27.28 -45.81 6.74
N GLY A 87 -27.67 -46.08 7.97
CA GLY A 87 -27.56 -47.40 8.57
C GLY A 87 -28.66 -48.29 8.00
N ASP A 88 -28.27 -49.22 7.13
CA ASP A 88 -29.07 -50.39 6.78
C ASP A 88 -28.40 -51.64 7.36
N GLU A 89 -29.27 -52.47 7.95
CA GLU A 89 -29.07 -53.71 8.73
C GLU A 89 -28.14 -54.78 8.14
#